data_AF-A0A512NME6-F1
#
_entry.id   AF-A0A512NME6-F1
#
_cell.length_a   1.000
_cell.length_b   1.000
_cell.length_c   1.000
_cell.angle_alpha   90.00
_cell.angle_beta   90.00
_cell.angle_gamma   90.00
#
_symmetry.space_group_name_H-M   'P 1'
#
loop_
_entity.id
_entity.type
_entity.pdbx_description
1 polymer ?
#
loop_
_entity_poly.entity_id
_entity_poly.type
_entity_poly.pdbx_seq_one_letter_code
_entity_poly.pdbx_strand_id
1 'polypeptide(L)' 'MPVTYNSMNLTIDAQNACYSYGLASGSETYDRCVNREIEARRYREAAVVPASSAPYPAPGTAR' A
#
# COMPACT_ATOMS: atom_id res chain seq x y z
N MET A 1 13.64 8.85 9.46
CA MET A 1 12.19 9.15 9.52
C MET A 1 11.44 7.82 9.64
N PRO A 2 10.53 7.63 10.59
CA PRO A 2 10.21 6.29 11.10
C PRO A 2 9.21 5.53 10.22
N VAL A 3 9.47 4.24 10.05
CA VAL A 3 8.64 3.25 9.32
C VAL A 3 7.22 3.12 9.90
N THR A 4 7.00 3.55 11.15
CA THR A 4 5.70 3.51 11.83
C THR A 4 4.62 4.38 11.20
N TYR A 5 4.99 5.48 10.53
CA TYR A 5 4.00 6.31 9.83
C TYR A 5 3.37 5.55 8.65
N ASN A 6 4.16 4.70 7.97
CA ASN A 6 3.70 3.96 6.81
C ASN A 6 2.70 2.86 7.18
N SER A 7 2.95 2.13 8.28
CA SER A 7 2.06 1.06 8.76
C SER A 7 0.72 1.58 9.27
N MET A 8 0.68 2.77 9.89
CA MET A 8 -0.60 3.41 10.23
C MET A 8 -1.39 3.80 8.98
N ASN A 9 -0.72 4.36 7.97
CA ASN A 9 -1.37 4.75 6.72
C ASN A 9 -1.96 3.55 5.97
N LEU A 10 -1.21 2.46 5.86
CA LEU A 10 -1.69 1.17 5.31
C LEU A 10 -2.94 0.66 6.01
N THR A 11 -2.98 0.77 7.34
CA THR A 11 -4.11 0.29 8.13
C THR A 11 -5.34 1.19 7.92
N ILE A 12 -5.17 2.51 7.83
CA ILE A 12 -6.28 3.46 7.60
C ILE A 12 -6.85 3.29 6.19
N ASP A 13 -5.99 3.15 5.18
CA ASP A 13 -6.42 2.99 3.80
C ASP A 13 -7.04 1.61 3.53
N ALA A 14 -6.53 0.54 4.15
CA ALA A 14 -7.18 -0.78 4.15
C ALA A 14 -8.58 -0.72 4.76
N GLN A 15 -8.75 -0.04 5.90
CA GLN A 15 -10.05 0.16 6.53
C GLN A 15 -11.01 0.94 5.61
N ASN A 16 -10.57 2.03 4.99
CA ASN A 16 -11.37 2.81 4.03
C ASN A 16 -11.82 1.96 2.84
N ALA A 17 -10.95 1.12 2.29
CA ALA A 17 -11.32 0.19 1.22
C ALA A 17 -12.41 -0.79 1.68
N CYS A 18 -12.24 -1.38 2.87
CA CYS A 18 -13.23 -2.30 3.43
C CYS A 18 -14.58 -1.62 3.74
N TYR A 19 -14.58 -0.38 4.22
CA TYR A 19 -15.81 0.40 4.37
C TYR A 19 -16.49 0.69 3.03
N SER A 20 -15.70 0.98 1.98
CA SER A 20 -16.25 1.19 0.63
C SER A 20 -16.90 -0.07 0.06
N TYR A 21 -16.52 -1.26 0.54
CA TYR A 21 -17.20 -2.52 0.20
C TYR A 21 -18.49 -2.75 1.00
N GLY A 22 -18.84 -1.85 1.92
CA GLY A 22 -20.03 -1.97 2.78
C GLY A 22 -19.85 -2.95 3.94
N LEU A 23 -18.61 -3.29 4.30
CA LEU A 23 -18.32 -4.15 5.45
C LEU A 23 -18.46 -3.34 6.74
N ALA A 24 -19.21 -3.89 7.70
CA ALA A 24 -19.37 -3.27 9.02
C ALA A 24 -18.12 -3.49 9.88
N SER A 25 -17.61 -2.43 10.49
CA SER A 25 -16.50 -2.51 11.43
C SER A 25 -16.83 -3.43 12.61
N GLY A 26 -15.89 -4.30 12.98
CA GLY A 26 -16.04 -5.25 14.07
C GLY A 26 -16.73 -6.57 13.68
N SER A 27 -17.03 -6.78 12.40
CA SER A 27 -17.37 -8.11 11.89
C SER A 27 -16.11 -8.91 11.51
N GLU A 28 -16.17 -10.23 11.64
CA GLU A 28 -15.06 -11.10 11.22
C GLU A 28 -14.73 -10.92 9.72
N THR A 29 -15.73 -10.60 8.91
CA THR A 29 -15.56 -10.30 7.47
C THR A 29 -14.79 -9.01 7.24
N TYR A 30 -14.97 -7.99 8.09
CA TYR A 30 -14.20 -6.76 8.05
C TYR A 30 -12.75 -7.01 8.47
N ASP A 31 -12.52 -7.75 9.55
CA ASP A 31 -11.16 -8.10 9.99
C ASP A 31 -10.38 -8.90 8.94
N ARG A 32 -11.03 -9.86 8.26
CA ARG A 32 -10.40 -10.59 7.14
C ARG A 32 -10.10 -9.68 5.95
N CYS A 33 -10.98 -8.73 5.64
CA CYS A 33 -10.76 -7.76 4.56
C CYS A 33 -9.54 -6.89 4.85
N VAL A 34 -9.47 -6.29 6.05
CA VAL A 34 -8.38 -5.38 6.43
C VAL A 34 -7.04 -6.10 6.39
N ASN A 35 -6.95 -7.33 6.92
CA ASN A 35 -5.72 -8.11 6.87
C ASN A 35 -5.26 -8.40 5.43
N ARG A 36 -6.20 -8.79 4.54
CA ARG A 36 -5.88 -9.01 3.12
C ARG A 36 -5.40 -7.75 2.41
N GLU A 37 -6.04 -6.62 2.65
CA GLU A 37 -5.67 -5.34 2.03
C GLU A 37 -4.29 -4.87 2.50
N ILE A 38 -3.99 -4.99 3.80
CA ILE A 38 -2.65 -4.66 4.34
C ILE A 38 -1.59 -5.57 3.71
N GLU A 39 -1.85 -6.87 3.60
CA GLU A 39 -0.91 -7.83 3.01
C GLU A 39 -0.69 -7.56 1.51
N ALA A 40 -1.76 -7.32 0.76
CA ALA A 40 -1.70 -6.99 -0.66
C ALA A 40 -0.91 -5.69 -0.91
N ARG A 41 -1.08 -4.69 -0.05
CA ARG A 41 -0.39 -3.41 -0.18
C ARG A 41 1.07 -3.51 0.21
N ARG A 42 1.40 -4.23 1.29
CA ARG A 42 2.81 -4.58 1.60
C ARG A 42 3.47 -5.34 0.47
N TYR A 43 2.76 -6.28 -0.16
CA TYR A 43 3.27 -7.00 -1.32
C TYR A 43 3.51 -6.08 -2.52
N ARG A 44 2.58 -5.15 -2.81
CA ARG A 44 2.77 -4.13 -3.86
C ARG A 44 3.92 -3.19 -3.55
N GLU A 45 4.05 -2.72 -2.31
CA GLU A 45 5.18 -1.90 -1.88
C GLU A 45 6.49 -2.67 -2.08
N ALA A 46 6.55 -3.93 -1.65
CA ALA A 46 7.69 -4.81 -1.86
C ALA A 46 7.97 -5.12 -3.35
N ALA A 47 6.92 -5.17 -4.18
CA ALA A 47 7.02 -5.40 -5.62
C ALA A 47 7.32 -4.13 -6.43
N VAL A 48 7.07 -2.93 -5.89
CA VAL A 48 7.45 -1.63 -6.48
C VAL A 48 8.91 -1.29 -6.19
N VAL A 49 9.52 -1.89 -5.15
CA VAL A 49 10.98 -1.98 -5.01
C VAL A 49 11.51 -3.12 -5.91
N PRO A 50 11.48 -2.93 -7.25
CA PRO A 50 12.73 -2.71 -7.98
C PRO A 50 12.55 -1.83 -9.24
N ALA A 51 12.77 -0.51 -9.15
CA ALA A 51 13.12 0.37 -10.28
C ALA A 51 13.31 1.84 -9.86
N SER A 52 12.66 2.29 -8.79
CA SER A 52 12.61 3.73 -8.46
C SER A 52 13.86 4.28 -7.75
N SER A 53 14.82 3.43 -7.38
CA SER A 53 16.12 3.84 -6.82
C SER A 53 17.27 3.73 -7.81
N ALA A 54 17.02 3.31 -9.06
CA ALA A 54 17.98 3.56 -10.11
C ALA A 54 17.87 5.06 -10.47
N PRO A 55 18.92 5.88 -10.30
CA PRO A 55 18.97 7.15 -11.01
C PRO A 55 18.95 6.80 -12.49
N TYR A 56 17.80 6.93 -13.16
CA TYR A 56 17.77 6.89 -14.61
C TYR A 56 18.69 8.02 -15.11
N PRO A 57 19.74 7.76 -15.92
CA PRO A 57 20.29 8.83 -16.72
C PRO A 57 19.18 9.30 -17.66
N ALA A 58 18.86 10.59 -17.63
CA ALA A 58 17.94 11.20 -18.57
C ALA A 58 18.34 10.80 -20.01
N PRO A 59 17.40 10.45 -20.90
CA PRO A 59 17.73 10.26 -22.30
C PRO A 59 18.27 11.59 -22.83
N GLY A 60 19.56 11.60 -23.17
CA GLY A 60 20.21 12.76 -23.77
C GLY A 60 19.44 13.15 -25.01
N THR A 61 18.89 14.36 -25.00
CA THR A 61 18.39 15.02 -26.19
C THR A 61 19.57 15.26 -27.11
N ALA A 62 19.80 14.34 -28.04
CA ALA A 62 20.67 14.55 -29.18
C ALA A 62 20.12 15.73 -30.00
N ARG A 63 20.95 16.76 -30.18
CA ARG A 63 20.69 17.84 -31.12
C ARG A 63 21.99 18.30 -31.73
#